data_AF-A0A936KWM5-F1
#
_entry.id   AF-A0A936KWM5-F1
#
_cell.length_a   1.000
_cell.length_b   1.000
_cell.length_c   1.000
_cell.angle_alpha   90.00
_cell.angle_beta   90.00
_cell.angle_gamma   90.00
#
_symmetry.space_group_name_H-M   'P 1'
#
loop_
_entity.id
_entity.type
_entity.pdbx_description
1 polymer ?
#
loop_
_entity_poly.entity_id
_entity_poly.type
_entity_poly.pdbx_seq_one_letter_code
_entity_poly.pdbx_strand_id
1 'polypeptide(L)'
;MKKTALIIALATLSGAAYALPGDVPPPSVGMSGAAPKLYPSEQGAFKALEVATQLVESVIVQKGCASNKFPIEIHTVADGSGSASLGLAPSPVNLSIALDGASTANGRRYSVTGGGTLADLTISDISGKGSYNIGSMMQELKTYWKTTSPVTNLPDGFQGSIIKDYWRLSELQPIPKGFDDESVPVSTVVDYGYQQVSKNGYIKAKFWQNSRTWRDNGVNAGTYWYKQRVAPTGNCAIEVKIAGYGESPADNIEGFNEKGFIRVIGPSNVGPFFK
;
A
#
# COMPACT_ATOMS: atom_id res chain seq x y z
N MET A 1 -51.87 31.71 -19.62
CA MET A 1 -51.19 30.40 -19.74
C MET A 1 -49.73 30.64 -20.09
N LYS A 2 -48.80 30.54 -19.12
CA LYS A 2 -47.35 30.63 -19.36
C LYS A 2 -46.77 29.21 -19.35
N LYS A 3 -46.17 28.78 -20.46
CA LYS A 3 -45.43 27.51 -20.56
C LYS A 3 -44.02 27.75 -20.01
N THR A 4 -43.70 27.13 -18.89
CA THR A 4 -42.34 27.09 -18.34
C THR A 4 -41.64 25.88 -18.95
N ALA A 5 -40.63 26.12 -19.78
CA ALA A 5 -39.78 25.06 -20.33
C ALA A 5 -38.74 24.65 -19.28
N LEU A 6 -38.80 23.38 -18.86
CA LEU A 6 -37.82 22.76 -17.98
C LEU A 6 -36.60 22.37 -18.83
N ILE A 7 -35.48 23.09 -18.68
CA ILE A 7 -34.20 22.71 -19.26
C ILE A 7 -33.58 21.64 -18.36
N ILE A 8 -33.66 20.38 -18.79
CA ILE A 8 -32.89 19.28 -18.19
C ILE A 8 -31.48 19.38 -18.76
N ALA A 9 -30.53 19.86 -17.95
CA ALA A 9 -29.13 19.75 -18.26
C ALA A 9 -28.72 18.27 -18.15
N LEU A 10 -28.65 17.58 -19.30
CA LEU A 10 -27.96 16.29 -19.40
C LEU A 10 -26.48 16.54 -19.12
N ALA A 11 -26.03 16.20 -17.91
CA ALA A 11 -24.61 16.07 -17.62
C ALA A 11 -24.08 14.89 -18.45
N THR A 12 -23.43 15.19 -19.57
CA THR A 12 -22.61 14.22 -20.30
C THR A 12 -21.46 13.81 -19.38
N LEU A 13 -21.59 12.65 -18.73
CA LEU A 13 -20.47 11.91 -18.19
C LEU A 13 -19.63 11.45 -19.38
N SER A 14 -18.72 12.31 -19.86
CA SER A 14 -17.62 11.87 -20.69
C SER A 14 -16.80 10.90 -19.85
N GLY A 15 -16.96 9.61 -20.13
CA GLY A 15 -16.02 8.60 -19.68
C GLY A 15 -14.68 8.96 -20.27
N ALA A 16 -13.81 9.57 -19.46
CA ALA A 16 -12.39 9.63 -19.77
C ALA A 16 -11.94 8.18 -19.92
N ALA A 17 -11.66 7.77 -21.16
CA ALA A 17 -10.88 6.58 -21.41
C ALA A 17 -9.57 6.78 -20.66
N TYR A 18 -9.42 6.08 -19.54
CA TYR A 18 -8.18 6.05 -18.80
C TYR A 18 -7.12 5.50 -19.76
N ALA A 19 -6.17 6.36 -20.15
CA ALA A 19 -4.94 5.91 -20.76
C ALA A 19 -4.32 4.88 -19.81
N LEU A 20 -3.99 3.69 -20.34
CA LEU A 20 -3.14 2.75 -19.62
C LEU A 20 -1.88 3.54 -19.19
N PRO A 21 -1.47 3.50 -17.91
CA PRO A 21 -0.23 4.14 -17.50
C PRO A 21 0.89 3.63 -18.42
N GLY A 22 1.73 4.56 -18.90
CA GLY A 22 2.69 4.34 -19.98
C GLY A 22 3.41 2.99 -19.90
N ASP A 23 3.56 2.37 -21.07
CA ASP A 23 4.29 1.13 -21.37
C ASP A 23 4.69 0.34 -20.12
N VAL A 24 3.80 -0.57 -19.70
CA VAL A 24 4.22 -1.74 -18.95
C VAL A 24 5.38 -2.33 -19.74
N PRO A 25 6.62 -2.38 -19.21
CA PRO A 25 7.66 -3.08 -19.90
C PRO A 25 7.12 -4.50 -20.07
N PRO A 26 7.03 -5.04 -21.30
CA PRO A 26 6.75 -6.45 -21.45
C PRO A 26 7.75 -7.22 -20.57
N PRO A 27 7.40 -8.42 -20.06
CA PRO A 27 8.30 -9.24 -19.25
C PRO A 27 9.51 -9.67 -20.08
N SER A 28 10.44 -8.74 -20.30
CA SER A 28 11.61 -8.85 -21.15
C SER A 28 12.35 -7.50 -21.12
N VAL A 29 13.11 -7.25 -20.04
CA VAL A 29 14.54 -6.87 -19.98
C VAL A 29 14.87 -6.81 -18.48
N GLY A 30 15.68 -7.74 -17.97
CA GLY A 30 16.23 -7.66 -16.61
C GLY A 30 15.36 -8.20 -15.45
N MET A 31 14.37 -9.06 -15.70
CA MET A 31 13.65 -9.78 -14.64
C MET A 31 14.24 -11.18 -14.49
N SER A 32 14.80 -11.50 -13.32
CA SER A 32 15.11 -12.90 -12.97
C SER A 32 13.78 -13.57 -12.61
N GLY A 33 13.41 -14.61 -13.35
CA GLY A 33 12.06 -15.21 -13.33
C GLY A 33 11.59 -15.84 -12.01
N ALA A 34 12.31 -15.69 -10.89
CA ALA A 34 11.86 -16.12 -9.58
C ALA A 34 11.74 -14.92 -8.63
N ALA A 35 10.56 -14.73 -8.03
CA ALA A 35 10.40 -13.76 -6.95
C ALA A 35 11.35 -14.11 -5.79
N PRO A 36 11.85 -13.12 -5.04
CA PRO A 36 12.67 -13.43 -3.88
C PRO A 36 11.82 -14.18 -2.85
N LYS A 37 12.38 -15.21 -2.21
CA LYS A 37 11.76 -15.83 -1.05
C LYS A 37 11.76 -14.82 0.09
N LEU A 38 10.63 -14.12 0.25
CA LEU A 38 10.45 -13.15 1.32
C LEU A 38 10.50 -13.85 2.68
N TYR A 39 11.22 -13.27 3.64
CA TYR A 39 11.17 -13.71 5.03
C TYR A 39 9.75 -13.53 5.60
N PRO A 40 9.35 -14.32 6.61
CA PRO A 40 8.05 -14.17 7.26
C PRO A 40 7.77 -12.73 7.74
N SER A 41 8.76 -12.08 8.34
CA SER A 41 8.72 -10.68 8.78
C SER A 41 8.46 -9.71 7.63
N GLU A 42 9.18 -9.84 6.51
CA GLU A 42 8.96 -9.05 5.28
C GLU A 42 7.53 -9.24 4.75
N GLN A 43 7.03 -10.48 4.75
CA GLN A 43 5.67 -10.78 4.30
C GLN A 43 4.62 -10.07 5.16
N GLY A 44 4.81 -10.08 6.49
CA GLY A 44 3.95 -9.36 7.43
C GLY A 44 3.99 -7.86 7.22
N ALA A 45 5.18 -7.30 7.03
CA ALA A 45 5.36 -5.86 6.84
C ALA A 45 4.82 -5.34 5.51
N PHE A 46 5.07 -6.03 4.38
CA PHE A 46 4.43 -5.68 3.09
C PHE A 46 2.91 -5.69 3.22
N LYS A 47 2.38 -6.63 3.99
CA LYS A 47 0.95 -6.71 4.20
C LYS A 47 0.44 -5.54 5.03
N ALA A 48 1.14 -5.19 6.09
CA ALA A 48 0.87 -4.01 6.90
C ALA A 48 0.86 -2.73 6.03
N LEU A 49 1.85 -2.56 5.15
CA LEU A 49 1.96 -1.41 4.22
C LEU A 49 0.79 -1.31 3.23
N GLU A 50 0.34 -2.45 2.68
CA GLU A 50 -0.80 -2.45 1.77
C GLU A 50 -2.11 -2.08 2.49
N VAL A 51 -2.32 -2.57 3.72
CA VAL A 51 -3.48 -2.18 4.53
C VAL A 51 -3.38 -0.70 4.89
N ALA A 52 -2.24 -0.22 5.37
CA ALA A 52 -2.02 1.20 5.67
C ALA A 52 -2.32 2.08 4.44
N THR A 53 -1.91 1.66 3.25
CA THR A 53 -2.25 2.34 1.99
C THR A 53 -3.76 2.36 1.74
N GLN A 54 -4.47 1.24 1.92
CA GLN A 54 -5.93 1.17 1.79
C GLN A 54 -6.66 2.10 2.78
N LEU A 55 -6.14 2.25 4.00
CA LEU A 55 -6.70 3.19 4.96
C LEU A 55 -6.51 4.64 4.51
N VAL A 56 -5.33 5.00 4.00
CA VAL A 56 -5.07 6.34 3.43
C VAL A 56 -5.98 6.61 2.22
N GLU A 57 -6.27 5.60 1.39
CA GLU A 57 -7.25 5.76 0.32
C GLU A 57 -8.65 6.07 0.85
N SER A 58 -9.08 5.44 1.95
CA SER A 58 -10.38 5.75 2.55
C SER A 58 -10.43 7.19 3.05
N VAL A 59 -9.32 7.71 3.60
CA VAL A 59 -9.20 9.13 3.94
C VAL A 59 -9.38 9.99 2.69
N ILE A 60 -8.74 9.65 1.57
CA ILE A 60 -8.89 10.40 0.32
C ILE A 60 -10.34 10.34 -0.20
N VAL A 61 -11.01 9.18 -0.12
CA VAL A 61 -12.43 9.06 -0.49
C VAL A 61 -13.33 9.95 0.38
N GLN A 62 -12.99 10.14 1.65
CA GLN A 62 -13.81 10.91 2.61
C GLN A 62 -13.49 12.41 2.61
N LYS A 63 -12.21 12.79 2.52
CA LYS A 63 -11.71 14.16 2.70
C LYS A 63 -11.09 14.77 1.43
N GLY A 64 -10.95 14.01 0.36
CA GLY A 64 -10.31 14.45 -0.88
C GLY A 64 -8.78 14.43 -0.85
N CYS A 65 -8.16 14.99 -1.90
CA CYS A 65 -6.73 14.92 -2.21
C CYS A 65 -5.84 15.92 -1.44
N ALA A 66 -6.19 16.28 -0.21
CA ALA A 66 -5.34 17.20 0.57
C ALA A 66 -3.97 16.55 0.80
N SER A 67 -2.89 17.31 0.54
CA SER A 67 -1.53 16.85 0.83
C SER A 67 -1.40 16.60 2.32
N ASN A 68 -1.04 15.38 2.68
CA ASN A 68 -0.90 14.95 4.07
C ASN A 68 0.33 14.05 4.19
N LYS A 69 0.95 14.04 5.38
CA LYS A 69 2.08 13.17 5.70
C LYS A 69 1.78 12.46 7.01
N PHE A 70 1.76 11.14 6.96
CA PHE A 70 1.48 10.24 8.08
C PHE A 70 2.78 9.51 8.43
N PRO A 71 3.42 9.82 9.56
CA PRO A 71 4.50 8.99 10.07
C PRO A 71 4.06 7.53 10.18
N ILE A 72 4.92 6.60 9.80
CA ILE A 72 4.68 5.16 9.91
C ILE A 72 5.84 4.50 10.64
N GLU A 73 5.50 3.55 11.49
CA GLU A 73 6.45 2.68 12.18
C GLU A 73 5.95 1.24 12.08
N ILE A 74 6.83 0.34 11.68
CA ILE A 74 6.57 -1.09 11.55
C ILE A 74 7.54 -1.80 12.47
N HIS A 75 7.02 -2.73 13.28
CA HIS A 75 7.82 -3.65 14.07
C HIS A 75 7.49 -5.07 13.63
N THR A 76 8.50 -5.93 13.51
CA THR A 76 8.27 -7.36 13.30
C THR A 76 8.84 -8.17 14.46
N VAL A 77 8.19 -9.28 14.79
CA VAL A 77 8.67 -10.15 15.87
C VAL A 77 9.81 -11.01 15.33
N ALA A 78 10.94 -11.00 16.04
CA ALA A 78 12.15 -11.74 15.70
C ALA A 78 12.10 -13.23 16.13
N ASP A 79 10.90 -13.83 16.19
CA ASP A 79 10.68 -15.22 16.61
C ASP A 79 10.37 -16.16 15.42
N GLY A 80 10.61 -15.70 14.19
CA GLY A 80 10.26 -16.40 12.97
C GLY A 80 8.76 -16.55 12.70
N SER A 81 7.87 -16.09 13.59
CA SER A 81 6.41 -16.15 13.37
C SER A 81 5.99 -15.25 12.21
N GLY A 82 6.76 -14.19 11.94
CA GLY A 82 6.48 -13.19 10.92
C GLY A 82 5.34 -12.23 11.30
N SER A 83 4.91 -12.27 12.57
CA SER A 83 3.95 -11.30 13.09
C SER A 83 4.52 -9.88 13.00
N ALA A 84 3.68 -8.92 12.62
CA ALA A 84 4.06 -7.52 12.51
C ALA A 84 3.05 -6.63 13.24
N SER A 85 3.52 -5.53 13.79
CA SER A 85 2.69 -4.41 14.20
C SER A 85 3.04 -3.18 13.36
N LEU A 86 2.05 -2.34 13.12
CA LEU A 86 2.25 -1.09 12.39
C LEU A 86 1.48 0.04 13.06
N GLY A 87 2.18 1.12 13.38
CA GLY A 87 1.60 2.39 13.82
C GLY A 87 1.61 3.43 12.69
N LEU A 88 0.48 4.08 12.42
CA LEU A 88 0.41 5.32 11.61
C LEU A 88 0.14 6.51 12.53
N ALA A 89 1.09 7.42 12.70
CA ALA A 89 0.96 8.65 13.50
C ALA A 89 0.51 9.86 12.64
N PRO A 90 0.23 11.06 13.23
CA PRO A 90 0.26 11.44 14.65
C PRO A 90 -1.01 11.07 15.44
N SER A 91 -2.10 10.73 14.76
CA SER A 91 -3.25 10.05 15.37
C SER A 91 -3.05 8.56 15.12
N PRO A 92 -2.80 7.72 16.15
CA PRO A 92 -2.32 6.38 15.91
C PRO A 92 -3.43 5.47 15.41
N VAL A 93 -3.28 4.95 14.19
CA VAL A 93 -3.86 3.65 13.82
C VAL A 93 -2.84 2.58 14.14
N ASN A 94 -3.25 1.58 14.90
CA ASN A 94 -2.42 0.41 15.20
C ASN A 94 -2.99 -0.81 14.46
N LEU A 95 -2.14 -1.46 13.69
CA LEU A 95 -2.42 -2.72 13.01
C LEU A 95 -1.61 -3.82 13.68
N SER A 96 -2.24 -4.98 13.83
CA SER A 96 -1.60 -6.25 14.17
C SER A 96 -1.79 -7.20 12.99
N ILE A 97 -0.70 -7.79 12.56
CA ILE A 97 -0.61 -8.73 11.46
C ILE A 97 -0.10 -10.04 12.05
N ALA A 98 -0.93 -11.07 11.96
CA ALA A 98 -0.57 -12.42 12.38
C ALA A 98 -0.40 -13.31 11.13
N LEU A 99 0.65 -14.11 11.13
CA LEU A 99 0.96 -15.07 10.07
C LEU A 99 0.68 -16.48 10.59
N ASP A 100 -0.07 -17.26 9.81
CA ASP A 100 -0.26 -18.67 10.10
C ASP A 100 1.03 -19.44 9.73
N GLY A 101 1.17 -20.65 10.29
CA GLY A 101 2.18 -21.60 9.81
C GLY A 101 2.08 -21.82 8.29
N ALA A 102 3.22 -21.95 7.61
CA ALA A 102 3.23 -22.20 6.18
C ALA A 102 2.52 -23.52 5.86
N SER A 103 1.45 -23.49 5.07
CA SER A 103 0.78 -24.69 4.60
C SER A 103 1.38 -25.13 3.27
N THR A 104 1.56 -26.43 3.08
CA THR A 104 2.13 -27.00 1.85
C THR A 104 1.25 -26.83 0.61
N ALA A 105 -0.04 -26.51 0.79
CA ALA A 105 -1.02 -26.43 -0.31
C ALA A 105 -1.41 -24.98 -0.69
N ASN A 106 -1.46 -24.05 0.27
CA ASN A 106 -1.98 -22.69 0.05
C ASN A 106 -0.94 -21.59 0.35
N GLY A 107 0.33 -21.96 0.50
CA GLY A 107 1.37 -21.06 0.99
C GLY A 107 1.08 -20.56 2.41
N ARG A 108 1.36 -19.29 2.68
CA ARG A 108 1.24 -18.70 4.02
C ARG A 108 0.03 -17.77 4.11
N ARG A 109 -0.86 -18.04 5.06
CA ARG A 109 -2.02 -17.19 5.35
C ARG A 109 -1.65 -16.12 6.35
N TYR A 110 -2.41 -15.04 6.33
CA TYR A 110 -2.28 -13.99 7.32
C TYR A 110 -3.66 -13.43 7.67
N SER A 111 -3.72 -12.83 8.85
CA SER A 111 -4.83 -12.01 9.30
C SER A 111 -4.35 -10.65 9.76
N VAL A 112 -5.15 -9.63 9.50
CA VAL A 112 -4.89 -8.26 9.96
C VAL A 112 -6.04 -7.84 10.86
N THR A 113 -5.71 -7.21 11.99
CA THR A 113 -6.69 -6.58 12.88
C THR A 113 -6.18 -5.23 13.35
N GLY A 114 -7.07 -4.30 13.70
CA GLY A 114 -6.62 -3.02 14.24
C GLY A 114 -7.71 -1.96 14.34
N GLY A 115 -7.26 -0.75 14.63
CA GLY A 115 -8.11 0.43 14.72
C GLY A 115 -7.34 1.64 15.21
N GLY A 116 -8.02 2.78 15.25
CA GLY A 116 -7.48 4.03 15.77
C GLY A 116 -8.10 5.24 15.08
N THR A 117 -7.32 6.30 14.94
CA THR A 117 -7.76 7.53 14.26
C THR A 117 -6.75 7.88 13.19
N LEU A 118 -7.18 8.19 11.97
CA LEU A 118 -6.29 8.62 10.90
C LEU A 118 -6.85 9.88 10.25
N ALA A 119 -6.06 10.96 10.21
CA ALA A 119 -6.50 12.26 9.71
C ALA A 119 -7.85 12.68 10.32
N ASP A 120 -7.99 12.66 11.64
CA ASP A 120 -9.22 12.96 12.40
C ASP A 120 -10.44 12.06 12.10
N LEU A 121 -10.27 11.00 11.30
CA LEU A 121 -11.33 10.02 11.06
C LEU A 121 -11.10 8.83 11.98
N THR A 122 -12.08 8.47 12.79
CA THR A 122 -12.05 7.21 13.52
C THR A 122 -12.09 6.06 12.51
N ILE A 123 -11.13 5.15 12.61
CA ILE A 123 -11.06 3.91 11.86
C ILE A 123 -11.24 2.76 12.85
N SER A 124 -12.28 1.95 12.65
CA SER A 124 -12.60 0.82 13.53
C SER A 124 -12.85 -0.45 12.73
N ASP A 125 -12.93 -1.57 13.47
CA ASP A 125 -13.25 -2.90 12.93
C ASP A 125 -12.36 -3.31 11.75
N ILE A 126 -11.09 -2.90 11.78
CA ILE A 126 -10.14 -3.31 10.75
C ILE A 126 -9.97 -4.81 10.88
N SER A 127 -10.31 -5.53 9.83
CA SER A 127 -10.15 -6.97 9.73
C SER A 127 -9.76 -7.35 8.32
N GLY A 128 -8.78 -8.23 8.18
CA GLY A 128 -8.32 -8.66 6.86
C GLY A 128 -7.86 -10.10 6.88
N LYS A 129 -7.99 -10.76 5.73
CA LYS A 129 -7.45 -12.10 5.48
C LYS A 129 -6.85 -12.15 4.10
N GLY A 130 -5.82 -12.96 3.95
CA GLY A 130 -5.29 -13.29 2.64
C GLY A 130 -4.20 -14.33 2.71
N SER A 131 -3.46 -14.46 1.63
CA SER A 131 -2.40 -15.45 1.51
C SER A 131 -1.28 -14.98 0.61
N TYR A 132 -0.09 -15.52 0.86
CA TYR A 132 0.97 -15.64 -0.13
C TYR A 132 0.93 -17.05 -0.70
N ASN A 133 1.19 -17.21 -1.99
CA ASN A 133 1.35 -18.54 -2.59
C ASN A 133 2.62 -19.25 -2.05
N ILE A 134 2.79 -20.53 -2.40
CA ILE A 134 3.89 -21.39 -1.89
C ILE A 134 5.28 -20.78 -2.18
N GLY A 135 5.45 -20.11 -3.31
CA GLY A 135 6.70 -19.44 -3.67
C GLY A 135 6.87 -18.03 -3.10
N SER A 136 5.88 -17.51 -2.36
CA SER A 136 5.80 -16.11 -1.94
C SER A 136 5.92 -15.11 -3.09
N MET A 137 5.54 -15.54 -4.29
CA MET A 137 5.60 -14.77 -5.54
C MET A 137 4.30 -14.05 -5.83
N MET A 138 3.22 -14.41 -5.15
CA MET A 138 1.90 -13.80 -5.32
C MET A 138 1.28 -13.61 -3.95
N GLN A 139 0.63 -12.47 -3.74
CA GLN A 139 -0.22 -12.18 -2.60
C GLN A 139 -1.65 -11.90 -3.04
N GLU A 140 -2.60 -12.26 -2.19
CA GLU A 140 -3.96 -11.77 -2.22
C GLU A 140 -4.34 -11.23 -0.84
N LEU A 141 -5.18 -10.20 -0.78
CA LEU A 141 -5.74 -9.62 0.46
C LEU A 141 -7.18 -9.24 0.24
N LYS A 142 -8.01 -9.45 1.26
CA LYS A 142 -9.27 -8.75 1.45
C LYS A 142 -9.27 -8.11 2.84
N THR A 143 -9.56 -6.82 2.90
CA THR A 143 -9.63 -6.05 4.14
C THR A 143 -10.99 -5.39 4.23
N TYR A 144 -11.52 -5.30 5.44
CA TYR A 144 -12.73 -4.59 5.79
C TYR A 144 -12.41 -3.64 6.93
N TRP A 145 -12.99 -2.45 6.91
CA TRP A 145 -12.87 -1.49 8.00
C TRP A 145 -14.07 -0.55 7.97
N LYS A 146 -14.25 0.20 9.05
CA LYS A 146 -15.21 1.30 9.10
C LYS A 146 -14.45 2.60 9.30
N THR A 147 -14.95 3.66 8.68
CA THR A 147 -14.43 5.01 8.85
C THR A 147 -15.59 5.95 9.15
N THR A 148 -15.45 6.81 10.17
CA THR A 148 -16.47 7.84 10.44
C THR A 148 -16.60 8.79 9.26
N SER A 149 -17.83 8.96 8.76
CA SER A 149 -18.15 9.91 7.70
C SER A 149 -17.99 11.34 8.22
N PRO A 150 -17.21 12.22 7.57
CA PRO A 150 -17.13 13.63 7.97
C PRO A 150 -18.44 14.39 7.69
N VAL A 151 -19.34 13.85 6.87
CA VAL A 151 -20.61 14.50 6.48
C VAL A 151 -21.75 14.09 7.39
N THR A 152 -21.86 12.79 7.68
CA THR A 152 -23.01 12.23 8.42
C THR A 152 -22.67 11.89 9.87
N ASN A 153 -21.38 11.88 10.24
CA ASN A 153 -20.87 11.36 11.51
C ASN A 153 -21.28 9.90 11.79
N LEU A 154 -21.71 9.16 10.76
CA LEU A 154 -22.03 7.74 10.84
C LEU A 154 -20.88 6.91 10.25
N PRO A 155 -20.72 5.63 10.67
CA PRO A 155 -19.71 4.76 10.09
C PRO A 155 -20.02 4.46 8.61
N ASP A 156 -19.05 4.72 7.73
CA ASP A 156 -19.02 4.19 6.38
C ASP A 156 -18.22 2.89 6.35
N GLY A 157 -18.81 1.83 5.80
CA GLY A 157 -18.14 0.55 5.61
C GLY A 157 -17.23 0.61 4.38
N PHE A 158 -15.99 0.21 4.55
CA PHE A 158 -15.02 0.08 3.46
C PHE A 158 -14.59 -1.37 3.31
N GLN A 159 -14.26 -1.70 2.06
CA GLN A 159 -13.63 -2.96 1.71
C GLN A 159 -12.51 -2.70 0.71
N GLY A 160 -11.36 -3.30 0.96
CA GLY A 160 -10.19 -3.31 0.11
C GLY A 160 -9.93 -4.72 -0.42
N SER A 161 -9.42 -4.80 -1.63
CA SER A 161 -8.94 -6.07 -2.19
C SER A 161 -7.67 -5.84 -2.98
N ILE A 162 -6.69 -6.72 -2.81
CA ILE A 162 -5.50 -6.75 -3.68
C ILE A 162 -5.22 -8.16 -4.15
N ILE A 163 -4.66 -8.26 -5.36
CA ILE A 163 -4.00 -9.45 -5.88
C ILE A 163 -2.75 -8.95 -6.59
N LYS A 164 -1.57 -9.35 -6.15
CA LYS A 164 -0.31 -8.87 -6.71
C LYS A 164 0.70 -9.99 -6.84
N ASP A 165 1.46 -9.93 -7.91
CA ASP A 165 2.62 -10.75 -8.16
C ASP A 165 3.89 -9.95 -7.80
N TYR A 166 4.94 -10.67 -7.44
CA TYR A 166 6.25 -10.15 -7.08
C TYR A 166 7.32 -10.69 -8.01
N TRP A 167 8.30 -9.86 -8.32
CA TRP A 167 9.49 -10.25 -9.08
C TRP A 167 10.71 -9.56 -8.52
N ARG A 168 11.88 -10.16 -8.74
CA ARG A 168 13.16 -9.53 -8.48
C ARG A 168 13.78 -9.08 -9.79
N LEU A 169 14.26 -7.84 -9.84
CA LEU A 169 15.10 -7.40 -10.94
C LEU A 169 16.46 -8.13 -10.87
N SER A 170 16.96 -8.59 -12.01
CA SER A 170 18.26 -9.25 -12.11
C SER A 170 19.40 -8.27 -11.83
N GLU A 171 19.20 -7.00 -12.15
CA GLU A 171 20.18 -5.93 -11.92
C GLU A 171 19.91 -5.23 -10.59
N LEU A 172 20.98 -4.96 -9.86
CA LEU A 172 20.90 -4.08 -8.69
C LEU A 172 20.59 -2.65 -9.18
N GLN A 173 19.68 -1.97 -8.50
CA GLN A 173 19.30 -0.60 -8.83
C GLN A 173 19.77 0.35 -7.74
N PRO A 174 20.18 1.58 -8.09
CA PRO A 174 20.47 2.60 -7.09
C PRO A 174 19.21 2.89 -6.26
N ILE A 175 19.42 3.17 -4.97
CA ILE A 175 18.36 3.64 -4.07
C ILE A 175 17.88 5.02 -4.57
N PRO A 176 16.57 5.32 -4.59
CA PRO A 176 16.06 6.61 -5.07
C PRO A 176 16.63 7.80 -4.28
N LYS A 177 16.66 8.98 -4.91
CA LYS A 177 17.09 10.21 -4.21
C LYS A 177 16.17 10.55 -3.02
N GLY A 178 16.77 10.98 -1.93
CA GLY A 178 16.17 11.38 -0.68
C GLY A 178 16.36 10.38 0.46
N PHE A 179 16.98 9.23 0.26
CA PHE A 179 17.30 8.26 1.32
C PHE A 179 18.75 8.42 1.77
N ASP A 180 19.09 8.00 2.99
CA ASP A 180 20.42 8.26 3.56
C ASP A 180 21.56 7.45 2.90
N ASP A 181 21.23 6.44 2.06
CA ASP A 181 22.19 5.59 1.36
C ASP A 181 21.96 5.56 -0.16
N GLU A 182 22.06 6.72 -0.82
CA GLU A 182 21.83 6.83 -2.28
C GLU A 182 22.96 6.17 -3.12
N SER A 183 24.04 5.72 -2.50
CA SER A 183 25.30 5.41 -3.19
C SER A 183 25.51 3.94 -3.55
N VAL A 184 24.78 3.02 -2.90
CA VAL A 184 24.95 1.58 -3.08
C VAL A 184 23.78 1.00 -3.90
N PRO A 185 24.03 0.37 -5.07
CA PRO A 185 23.00 -0.38 -5.77
C PRO A 185 22.55 -1.60 -4.97
N VAL A 186 21.24 -1.78 -4.83
CA VAL A 186 20.64 -2.83 -4.00
C VAL A 186 19.64 -3.68 -4.78
N SER A 187 19.18 -4.77 -4.16
CA SER A 187 18.24 -5.68 -4.80
C SER A 187 16.86 -5.05 -4.91
N THR A 188 16.24 -5.06 -6.09
CA THR A 188 14.90 -4.47 -6.27
C THR A 188 13.85 -5.55 -6.42
N VAL A 189 12.81 -5.48 -5.58
CA VAL A 189 11.57 -6.23 -5.70
C VAL A 189 10.53 -5.34 -6.35
N VAL A 190 9.94 -5.81 -7.43
CA VAL A 190 8.81 -5.16 -8.10
C VAL A 190 7.58 -5.96 -7.76
N ASP A 191 6.50 -5.27 -7.40
CA ASP A 191 5.19 -5.89 -7.29
C ASP A 191 4.21 -5.25 -8.27
N TYR A 192 3.38 -6.07 -8.90
CA TYR A 192 2.39 -5.64 -9.87
C TYR A 192 1.11 -6.40 -9.67
N GLY A 193 -0.01 -5.70 -9.73
CA GLY A 193 -1.29 -6.36 -9.75
C GLY A 193 -2.46 -5.45 -9.50
N TYR A 194 -3.57 -6.08 -9.18
CA TYR A 194 -4.86 -5.46 -9.05
C TYR A 194 -5.09 -4.95 -7.62
N GLN A 195 -5.60 -3.72 -7.49
CA GLN A 195 -6.09 -3.18 -6.23
C GLN A 195 -7.45 -2.49 -6.41
N GLN A 196 -8.36 -2.73 -5.45
CA GLN A 196 -9.69 -2.15 -5.41
C GLN A 196 -10.00 -1.65 -4.00
N VAL A 197 -10.71 -0.52 -3.92
CA VAL A 197 -11.38 -0.04 -2.69
C VAL A 197 -12.83 0.31 -3.00
N SER A 198 -13.73 -0.13 -2.13
CA SER A 198 -15.17 0.16 -2.18
C SER A 198 -15.66 0.78 -0.87
N LYS A 199 -16.68 1.62 -0.97
CA LYS A 199 -17.40 2.26 0.13
C LYS A 199 -18.87 1.84 0.07
N ASN A 200 -19.38 1.25 1.16
CA ASN A 200 -20.74 0.74 1.30
C ASN A 200 -21.16 -0.18 0.13
N GLY A 201 -20.26 -1.07 -0.30
CA GLY A 201 -20.47 -1.99 -1.42
C GLY A 201 -20.25 -1.40 -2.82
N TYR A 202 -20.08 -0.07 -2.94
CA TYR A 202 -19.83 0.58 -4.22
C TYR A 202 -18.34 0.78 -4.47
N ILE A 203 -17.85 0.33 -5.62
CA ILE A 203 -16.45 0.52 -6.03
C ILE A 203 -16.14 2.02 -6.15
N LYS A 204 -15.07 2.47 -5.48
CA LYS A 204 -14.57 3.85 -5.53
C LYS A 204 -13.25 3.97 -6.27
N ALA A 205 -12.40 2.95 -6.18
CA ALA A 205 -11.18 2.84 -6.96
C ALA A 205 -10.98 1.41 -7.45
N LYS A 206 -10.48 1.27 -8.68
CA LYS A 206 -10.13 0.00 -9.30
C LYS A 206 -9.00 0.22 -10.30
N PHE A 207 -7.79 -0.25 -10.00
CA PHE A 207 -6.63 -0.01 -10.86
C PHE A 207 -5.62 -1.16 -10.81
N TRP A 208 -4.90 -1.34 -11.93
CA TRP A 208 -3.64 -2.07 -11.94
C TRP A 208 -2.54 -1.16 -11.42
N GLN A 209 -1.66 -1.70 -10.59
CA GLN A 209 -0.66 -0.95 -9.85
C GLN A 209 0.69 -1.64 -9.95
N ASN A 210 1.74 -0.82 -9.98
CA ASN A 210 3.12 -1.25 -9.85
C ASN A 210 3.70 -0.54 -8.61
N SER A 211 4.37 -1.28 -7.73
CA SER A 211 5.25 -0.71 -6.72
C SER A 211 6.65 -1.29 -6.86
N ARG A 212 7.63 -0.52 -6.44
CA ARG A 212 9.03 -0.93 -6.40
C ARG A 212 9.55 -0.83 -4.98
N THR A 213 10.34 -1.82 -4.61
CA THR A 213 10.97 -1.94 -3.31
C THR A 213 12.45 -2.14 -3.52
N TRP A 214 13.30 -1.30 -2.94
CA TRP A 214 14.75 -1.47 -2.94
C TRP A 214 15.16 -2.03 -1.59
N ARG A 215 15.82 -3.18 -1.61
CA ARG A 215 16.21 -3.95 -0.44
C ARG A 215 17.72 -3.93 -0.30
N ASP A 216 18.22 -3.17 0.65
CA ASP A 216 19.61 -3.33 1.10
C ASP A 216 19.76 -4.69 1.80
N ASN A 217 20.81 -5.43 1.45
CA ASN A 217 21.06 -6.78 1.95
C ASN A 217 22.01 -6.79 3.16
N GLY A 218 22.29 -5.64 3.78
CA GLY A 218 23.24 -5.50 4.89
C GLY A 218 22.71 -4.69 6.07
N VAL A 219 23.32 -4.95 7.23
CA VAL A 219 23.28 -4.36 8.59
C VAL A 219 22.30 -3.20 8.91
N ASN A 220 22.07 -2.24 8.00
CA ASN A 220 21.15 -1.12 8.19
C ASN A 220 19.73 -1.38 7.67
N ALA A 221 19.47 -2.56 7.10
CA ALA A 221 18.14 -3.15 6.82
C ALA A 221 17.10 -2.18 6.24
N GLY A 222 17.51 -1.26 5.36
CA GLY A 222 16.62 -0.30 4.75
C GLY A 222 15.82 -0.91 3.62
N THR A 223 14.53 -1.17 3.84
CA THR A 223 13.60 -1.47 2.77
C THR A 223 12.94 -0.20 2.28
N TYR A 224 13.37 0.30 1.15
CA TYR A 224 12.78 1.48 0.55
C TYR A 224 11.59 1.06 -0.30
N TRP A 225 10.37 1.33 0.16
CA TRP A 225 9.17 1.01 -0.62
C TRP A 225 8.62 2.27 -1.27
N TYR A 226 8.65 2.33 -2.60
CA TYR A 226 8.01 3.39 -3.37
C TYR A 226 6.81 2.82 -4.11
N LYS A 227 5.64 3.34 -3.73
CA LYS A 227 4.42 3.19 -4.51
C LYS A 227 4.04 4.56 -5.05
N GLN A 228 3.54 4.58 -6.27
CA GLN A 228 2.99 5.77 -6.87
C GLN A 228 1.66 5.40 -7.53
N ARG A 229 0.59 6.06 -7.08
CA ARG A 229 -0.78 5.59 -7.30
C ARG A 229 -1.72 6.75 -7.59
N VAL A 230 -2.58 6.67 -8.62
CA VAL A 230 -3.73 7.59 -8.75
C VAL A 230 -4.77 7.30 -7.66
N ALA A 231 -5.14 8.34 -6.92
CA ALA A 231 -6.14 8.23 -5.88
C ALA A 231 -7.55 7.94 -6.42
N PRO A 232 -8.44 7.33 -5.60
CA PRO A 232 -9.84 7.06 -5.96
C PRO A 232 -10.62 8.27 -6.48
N THR A 233 -10.24 9.47 -6.05
CA THR A 233 -10.92 10.72 -6.39
C THR A 233 -9.87 11.82 -6.53
N GLY A 234 -9.76 12.45 -7.71
CA GLY A 234 -8.84 13.56 -7.98
C GLY A 234 -7.44 13.13 -8.47
N ASN A 235 -6.65 14.11 -8.92
CA ASN A 235 -5.33 13.86 -9.52
C ASN A 235 -4.22 13.74 -8.45
N CYS A 236 -4.39 13.03 -7.33
CA CYS A 236 -3.33 12.91 -6.31
C CYS A 236 -2.61 11.55 -6.32
N ALA A 237 -1.40 11.53 -5.74
CA ALA A 237 -0.60 10.33 -5.56
C ALA A 237 -0.41 9.92 -4.09
N ILE A 238 -0.34 8.62 -3.80
CA ILE A 238 0.17 8.14 -2.50
C ILE A 238 1.62 7.73 -2.71
N GLU A 239 2.53 8.29 -1.92
CA GLU A 239 3.91 7.85 -1.79
C GLU A 239 4.10 7.26 -0.40
N VAL A 240 4.90 6.21 -0.31
CA VAL A 240 5.39 5.70 0.95
C VAL A 240 6.90 5.76 0.92
N LYS A 241 7.48 5.95 2.09
CA LYS A 241 8.90 6.08 2.27
C LYS A 241 9.25 5.55 3.65
N ILE A 242 9.93 4.42 3.71
CA ILE A 242 10.36 3.78 4.95
C ILE A 242 11.85 3.41 4.84
N ALA A 243 12.50 3.33 6.00
CA ALA A 243 13.87 2.88 6.15
C ALA A 243 14.04 2.11 7.47
N GLY A 244 14.98 1.17 7.45
CA GLY A 244 15.30 0.30 8.56
C GLY A 244 15.75 1.11 9.77
N TYR A 245 15.40 0.65 10.96
CA TYR A 245 15.90 1.23 12.20
C TYR A 245 16.19 0.14 13.23
N GLY A 246 17.06 0.48 14.18
CA GLY A 246 17.58 -0.43 15.21
C GLY A 246 18.94 0.08 15.67
N GLU A 247 19.29 -0.14 16.93
CA GLU A 247 20.57 0.33 17.50
C GLU A 247 21.72 -0.63 17.17
N SER A 248 21.39 -1.88 16.83
CA SER A 248 22.37 -2.90 16.45
C SER A 248 21.87 -3.80 15.31
N PRO A 249 22.79 -4.43 14.54
CA PRO A 249 22.45 -5.49 13.60
C PRO A 249 21.70 -6.66 14.27
N ALA A 250 21.86 -6.82 15.60
CA ALA A 250 21.22 -7.86 16.38
C ALA A 250 19.70 -7.64 16.51
N ASP A 251 19.26 -6.38 16.55
CA ASP A 251 17.85 -6.01 16.65
C ASP A 251 17.06 -6.26 15.36
N ASN A 252 17.79 -6.51 14.26
CA ASN A 252 17.27 -6.80 12.93
C ASN A 252 17.72 -8.19 12.41
N ILE A 253 18.16 -9.10 13.30
CA ILE A 253 18.63 -10.45 12.94
C ILE A 253 17.60 -11.24 12.10
N GLU A 254 16.30 -10.96 12.29
CA GLU A 254 15.22 -11.65 11.56
C GLU A 254 14.22 -10.75 10.82
N GLY A 255 14.30 -9.41 10.87
CA GLY A 255 13.33 -8.65 10.08
C GLY A 255 13.04 -7.21 10.43
N PHE A 256 13.01 -6.41 9.37
CA PHE A 256 11.96 -5.43 9.03
C PHE A 256 11.36 -4.57 10.15
N ASN A 257 12.21 -4.03 11.03
CA ASN A 257 11.84 -2.85 11.81
C ASN A 257 12.08 -1.61 10.93
N GLU A 258 11.01 -0.97 10.49
CA GLU A 258 11.06 0.13 9.52
C GLU A 258 10.29 1.37 10.01
N LYS A 259 10.82 2.56 9.78
CA LYS A 259 10.15 3.82 10.10
C LYS A 259 10.22 4.80 8.94
N GLY A 260 9.24 5.70 8.86
CA GLY A 260 9.23 6.73 7.83
C GLY A 260 7.88 7.41 7.72
N PHE A 261 7.32 7.49 6.51
CA PHE A 261 6.00 8.06 6.28
C PHE A 261 5.23 7.46 5.09
N ILE A 262 3.92 7.62 5.14
CA ILE A 262 3.01 7.60 3.99
C ILE A 262 2.58 9.04 3.73
N ARG A 263 2.69 9.53 2.50
CA ARG A 263 2.22 10.87 2.13
C ARG A 263 1.26 10.85 0.94
N VAL A 264 0.27 11.72 1.01
CA VAL A 264 -0.59 12.08 -0.12
C VAL A 264 0.04 13.29 -0.79
N ILE A 265 0.33 13.17 -2.09
CA ILE A 265 0.86 14.21 -2.95
C ILE A 265 -0.30 14.79 -3.74
N GLY A 266 -0.65 16.05 -3.46
CA GLY A 266 -1.76 16.75 -4.11
C GLY A 266 -1.59 16.95 -5.63
N PRO A 267 -2.66 17.39 -6.30
CA PRO A 267 -2.80 17.31 -7.76
C PRO A 267 -1.90 18.20 -8.62
N SER A 268 -1.27 19.22 -8.04
CA SER A 268 -0.31 20.07 -8.75
C SER A 268 1.09 19.45 -8.88
N ASN A 269 1.38 18.41 -8.09
CA ASN A 269 2.73 17.87 -7.91
C ASN A 269 2.87 16.42 -8.39
N VAL A 270 1.86 15.91 -9.09
CA VAL A 270 1.91 14.58 -9.67
C VAL A 270 2.73 14.66 -10.97
N GLY A 271 3.86 13.94 -11.01
CA GLY A 271 4.81 13.96 -12.12
C GLY A 271 4.22 13.47 -13.45
N PRO A 272 4.95 13.63 -14.57
CA PRO A 272 4.46 13.34 -15.93
C PRO A 272 4.08 11.87 -16.16
N PHE A 273 4.45 10.95 -15.26
CA PHE A 273 4.05 9.55 -15.29
C PHE A 273 2.52 9.30 -15.15
N PHE A 274 1.73 10.36 -14.95
CA PHE A 274 0.28 10.29 -14.75
C PHE A 274 -0.54 11.22 -15.65
N LYS A 275 0.08 11.89 -16.62
CA LYS A 275 -0.64 12.69 -17.65
C LYS A 275 -0.81 11.89 -18.92
#